data_AF-A0AAE0FS68-F1
#
_entry.id   AF-A0AAE0FS68-F1
#
_cell.length_a   1.000
_cell.length_b   1.000
_cell.length_c   1.000
_cell.angle_alpha   90.00
_cell.angle_beta   90.00
_cell.angle_gamma   90.00
#
_symmetry.space_group_name_H-M   'P 1'
#
loop_
_entity.id
_entity.type
_entity.pdbx_description
1 polymer ?
#
loop_
_entity_poly.entity_id
_entity_poly.type
_entity_poly.pdbx_seq_one_letter_code
_entity_poly.pdbx_strand_id
1 'polypeptide(L)'
;VEGVLALTAWDVIRISLNRAKYLIRSYLRTRLAKIEAHVMHILMPENGLHELLSDAEQDYAAKYTGIVDEHFHSAVLGRMPGRFDSLVQQMAPEDEGEEGAEEERRFDMVPSPDLDNFVFARPLEDVGQLEIGGDTIDLAQSSLYIIRYRPIRGLLGSGAVDLV
;
A
#
# COMPACT_ATOMS: atom_id res chain seq x y z
N VAL A 1 -1.53 -12.32 52.41
CA VAL A 1 -0.68 -11.38 51.64
C VAL A 1 0.36 -12.23 50.93
N GLU A 2 -0.04 -12.90 49.86
CA GLU A 2 0.81 -13.82 49.09
C GLU A 2 0.54 -13.59 47.62
N GLY A 3 1.60 -13.56 46.81
CA GLY A 3 1.48 -13.69 45.36
C GLY A 3 1.69 -12.42 44.54
N VAL A 4 2.68 -11.59 44.85
CA VAL A 4 3.33 -10.85 43.75
C VAL A 4 4.26 -11.85 43.08
N LEU A 5 3.81 -12.48 42.00
CA LEU A 5 4.66 -13.30 41.14
C LEU A 5 5.82 -12.41 40.68
N ALA A 6 6.99 -12.58 41.32
CA ALA A 6 8.20 -11.88 40.90
C ALA A 6 8.51 -12.34 39.48
N LEU A 7 8.37 -11.41 38.52
CA LEU A 7 8.75 -11.65 37.13
C LEU A 7 10.21 -12.11 37.10
N THR A 8 10.43 -13.35 36.67
CA THR A 8 11.80 -13.86 36.54
C THR A 8 12.46 -13.20 35.33
N ALA A 9 13.81 -13.18 35.30
CA ALA A 9 14.54 -12.71 34.13
C ALA A 9 14.10 -13.43 32.82
N TRP A 10 13.71 -14.71 32.94
CA TRP A 10 13.17 -15.48 31.82
C TRP A 10 11.83 -14.95 31.32
N ASP A 11 10.97 -14.48 32.22
CA ASP A 11 9.68 -13.88 31.86
C ASP A 11 9.84 -12.56 31.11
N VAL A 12 10.81 -11.74 31.52
CA VAL A 12 11.15 -10.49 30.83
C VAL A 12 11.65 -10.76 29.41
N ILE A 13 12.50 -11.77 29.23
CA ILE A 13 12.99 -12.19 27.90
C ILE A 13 11.82 -12.72 27.05
N ARG A 14 10.96 -13.57 27.62
CA ARG A 14 9.74 -14.08 26.96
C ARG A 14 8.87 -12.95 26.42
N ILE A 15 8.56 -11.97 27.26
CA ILE A 15 7.69 -10.85 26.92
C ILE A 15 8.32 -10.02 25.80
N SER A 16 9.62 -9.75 25.90
CA SER A 16 10.36 -8.99 24.89
C SER A 16 10.38 -9.71 23.54
N LEU A 17 10.62 -11.02 23.53
CA LEU A 17 10.58 -11.85 22.32
C LEU A 17 9.17 -11.87 21.70
N ASN A 18 8.14 -11.99 22.53
CA ASN A 18 6.76 -11.98 22.06
C ASN A 18 6.38 -10.62 21.45
N ARG A 19 6.85 -9.51 22.03
CA ARG A 19 6.65 -8.16 21.49
C ARG A 19 7.32 -8.01 20.12
N ALA A 20 8.56 -8.46 19.97
CA ALA A 20 9.27 -8.43 18.68
C ALA A 20 8.55 -9.29 17.62
N LYS A 21 8.15 -10.52 17.97
CA LYS A 21 7.39 -11.40 17.09
C LYS A 21 6.04 -10.80 16.68
N TYR A 22 5.36 -10.12 17.61
CA TYR A 22 4.11 -9.44 17.32
C TYR A 22 4.31 -8.33 16.29
N LEU A 23 5.29 -7.45 16.50
CA LEU A 23 5.59 -6.34 15.59
C LEU A 23 5.90 -6.83 14.17
N ILE A 24 6.77 -7.83 14.03
CA ILE A 24 7.12 -8.41 12.73
C ILE A 24 5.88 -9.01 12.04
N ARG A 25 5.06 -9.77 12.76
CA ARG A 25 3.84 -10.36 12.19
C ARG A 25 2.82 -9.30 11.81
N SER A 26 2.66 -8.26 12.63
CA SER A 26 1.77 -7.15 12.34
C SER A 26 2.20 -6.41 11.07
N TYR A 27 3.50 -6.14 10.94
CA TYR A 27 4.08 -5.52 9.75
C TYR A 27 3.84 -6.37 8.49
N LEU A 28 4.19 -7.66 8.53
CA LEU A 28 4.03 -8.56 7.39
C LEU A 28 2.56 -8.75 6.99
N ARG A 29 1.64 -8.90 7.95
CA ARG A 29 0.20 -8.99 7.65
C ARG A 29 -0.34 -7.71 7.02
N THR A 30 0.11 -6.56 7.51
CA THR A 30 -0.30 -5.26 6.93
C THR A 30 0.20 -5.13 5.49
N ARG A 31 1.43 -5.57 5.21
CA ARG A 31 1.96 -5.60 3.83
C ARG A 31 1.17 -6.53 2.94
N LEU A 32 0.90 -7.76 3.37
CA LEU A 32 0.09 -8.72 2.62
C LEU A 32 -1.31 -8.17 2.31
N ALA A 33 -1.97 -7.54 3.29
CA ALA A 33 -3.27 -6.91 3.06
C ALA A 33 -3.22 -5.79 2.00
N LYS A 34 -2.15 -4.99 1.97
CA LYS A 34 -1.93 -3.98 0.92
C LYS A 34 -1.66 -4.60 -0.45
N ILE A 35 -0.90 -5.70 -0.48
CA ILE A 35 -0.62 -6.45 -1.71
C ILE A 35 -1.93 -7.02 -2.26
N GLU A 36 -2.74 -7.70 -1.44
CA GLU A 36 -4.04 -8.26 -1.85
C GLU A 36 -4.99 -7.19 -2.40
N ALA A 37 -5.04 -6.01 -1.76
CA ALA A 37 -5.90 -4.92 -2.19
C ALA A 37 -5.49 -4.31 -3.54
N HIS A 38 -4.19 -4.31 -3.86
CA HIS A 38 -3.63 -3.60 -5.02
C HIS A 38 -2.76 -4.49 -5.91
N VAL A 39 -2.99 -5.81 -5.92
CA VAL A 39 -2.08 -6.78 -6.57
C VAL A 39 -1.92 -6.49 -8.06
N MET A 40 -3.02 -6.18 -8.76
CA MET A 40 -3.00 -5.89 -10.19
C MET A 40 -2.24 -4.59 -10.50
N HIS A 41 -2.38 -3.58 -9.64
CA HIS A 41 -1.63 -2.32 -9.77
C HIS A 41 -0.12 -2.52 -9.53
N ILE A 42 0.26 -3.39 -8.59
CA ILE A 42 1.66 -3.64 -8.25
C ILE A 42 2.38 -4.43 -9.36
N LEU A 43 1.68 -5.36 -10.02
CA LEU A 43 2.25 -6.19 -11.09
C LEU A 43 2.40 -5.47 -12.43
N MET A 44 1.81 -4.28 -12.60
CA MET A 44 2.01 -3.46 -13.79
C MET A 44 3.49 -3.02 -13.89
N PRO A 45 4.18 -3.32 -15.01
CA PRO A 45 5.59 -3.00 -15.18
C PRO A 45 5.90 -1.49 -15.06
N GLU A 46 4.96 -0.65 -15.48
CA GLU A 46 5.09 0.81 -15.52
C GLU A 46 5.30 1.44 -14.13
N ASN A 47 4.80 0.80 -13.08
CA ASN A 47 4.83 1.35 -11.73
C ASN A 47 6.15 1.06 -10.98
N GLY A 48 6.95 0.10 -11.45
CA GLY A 48 8.21 -0.31 -10.80
C GLY A 48 8.06 -0.86 -9.37
N LEU A 49 6.82 -1.08 -8.89
CA LEU A 49 6.54 -1.50 -7.51
C LEU A 49 6.91 -2.95 -7.23
N HIS A 50 6.98 -3.78 -8.28
CA HIS A 50 7.37 -5.18 -8.17
C HIS A 50 8.78 -5.34 -7.55
N GLU A 51 9.70 -4.42 -7.85
CA GLU A 51 11.08 -4.46 -7.32
C GLU A 51 11.16 -4.15 -5.82
N LEU A 52 10.11 -3.52 -5.24
CA LEU A 52 10.03 -3.19 -3.81
C LEU A 52 9.51 -4.36 -2.96
N LEU A 53 9.01 -5.43 -3.60
CA LEU A 53 8.54 -6.64 -2.95
C LEU A 53 9.70 -7.57 -2.65
N SER A 54 9.65 -8.26 -1.50
CA SER A 54 10.54 -9.38 -1.24
C SER A 54 10.22 -10.58 -2.15
N ASP A 55 11.18 -11.47 -2.39
CA ASP A 55 11.01 -12.66 -3.23
C ASP A 55 9.77 -13.50 -2.84
N ALA A 56 9.56 -13.67 -1.53
CA ALA A 56 8.40 -14.41 -1.01
C ALA A 56 7.06 -13.67 -1.26
N GLU A 57 7.07 -12.34 -1.26
CA GLU A 57 5.88 -11.53 -1.57
C GLU A 57 5.59 -11.51 -3.07
N GLN A 58 6.62 -11.54 -3.92
CA GLN A 58 6.47 -11.67 -5.38
C GLN A 58 5.83 -13.02 -5.73
N ASP A 59 6.35 -14.11 -5.15
CA ASP A 59 5.78 -15.45 -5.30
C ASP A 59 4.33 -15.52 -4.79
N TYR A 60 4.03 -14.85 -3.67
CA TYR A 60 2.67 -14.77 -3.12
C TYR A 60 1.73 -14.01 -4.06
N ALA A 61 2.14 -12.84 -4.54
CA ALA A 61 1.35 -12.01 -5.45
C ALA A 61 1.00 -12.77 -6.73
N ALA A 62 1.97 -13.44 -7.36
CA ALA A 62 1.75 -14.22 -8.58
C ALA A 62 0.79 -15.42 -8.38
N LYS A 63 0.84 -16.08 -7.22
CA LYS A 63 -0.11 -17.17 -6.88
C LYS A 63 -1.50 -16.62 -6.60
N TYR A 64 -1.58 -15.51 -5.86
CA TYR A 64 -2.83 -14.88 -5.49
C TYR A 64 -3.59 -14.39 -6.73
N THR A 65 -2.91 -13.76 -7.69
CA THR A 65 -3.54 -13.33 -8.95
C THR A 65 -4.11 -14.49 -9.73
N GLY A 66 -3.37 -15.61 -9.86
CA GLY A 66 -3.87 -16.80 -10.54
C GLY A 66 -5.14 -17.38 -9.89
N ILE A 67 -5.20 -17.41 -8.55
CA ILE A 67 -6.38 -17.88 -7.81
C ILE A 67 -7.58 -16.96 -8.03
N VAL A 68 -7.36 -15.64 -7.96
CA VAL A 68 -8.40 -14.64 -8.17
C VAL A 68 -8.95 -14.73 -9.60
N ASP A 69 -8.07 -14.83 -10.58
CA ASP A 69 -8.42 -14.98 -12.00
C ASP A 69 -9.26 -16.24 -12.26
N GLU A 70 -8.78 -17.41 -11.80
CA GLU A 70 -9.52 -18.67 -11.93
C GLU A 70 -10.90 -18.62 -11.25
N HIS A 71 -10.96 -18.01 -10.06
CA HIS A 71 -12.21 -17.87 -9.32
C HIS A 71 -13.23 -17.01 -10.08
N PHE A 72 -12.82 -15.82 -10.56
CA PHE A 72 -13.73 -14.93 -11.27
C PHE A 72 -14.11 -15.47 -12.65
N HIS A 73 -13.18 -16.10 -13.38
CA HIS A 73 -13.48 -16.78 -14.64
C HIS A 73 -14.50 -17.90 -14.48
N SER A 74 -14.35 -18.75 -13.47
CA SER A 74 -15.30 -19.85 -13.20
C SER A 74 -16.65 -19.35 -12.66
N ALA A 75 -16.66 -18.29 -11.87
CA ALA A 75 -17.86 -17.76 -11.23
C ALA A 75 -18.72 -16.91 -12.18
N VAL A 76 -18.13 -15.98 -12.93
CA VAL A 76 -18.89 -14.97 -13.69
C VAL A 76 -18.27 -14.69 -15.06
N LEU A 77 -16.98 -14.39 -15.16
CA LEU A 77 -16.39 -13.82 -16.37
C LEU A 77 -16.45 -14.77 -17.58
N GLY A 78 -16.32 -16.09 -17.36
CA GLY A 78 -16.48 -17.07 -18.43
C GLY A 78 -17.90 -17.14 -19.02
N ARG A 79 -18.88 -16.48 -18.40
CA ARG A 79 -20.27 -16.36 -18.89
C ARG A 79 -20.61 -14.96 -19.42
N MET A 80 -19.68 -14.01 -19.29
CA MET A 80 -19.88 -12.64 -19.79
C MET A 80 -19.76 -12.61 -21.32
N PRO A 81 -20.54 -11.75 -22.01
CA PRO A 81 -20.34 -11.46 -23.42
C PRO A 81 -18.94 -10.89 -23.67
N GLY A 82 -18.31 -11.28 -24.77
CA GLY A 82 -16.85 -11.28 -24.95
C GLY A 82 -16.05 -10.05 -24.49
N ARG A 83 -16.56 -8.83 -24.61
CA ARG A 83 -15.79 -7.62 -24.22
C ARG A 83 -15.74 -7.35 -22.70
N PHE A 84 -16.43 -8.16 -21.90
CA PHE A 84 -16.51 -8.03 -20.44
C PHE A 84 -15.98 -9.28 -19.71
N ASP A 85 -15.14 -10.08 -20.38
CA ASP A 85 -14.51 -11.27 -19.80
C ASP A 85 -13.22 -10.96 -19.03
N SER A 86 -12.75 -9.71 -19.10
CA SER A 86 -11.54 -9.23 -18.44
C SER A 86 -11.80 -8.80 -16.99
N LEU A 87 -10.85 -9.08 -16.11
CA LEU A 87 -10.81 -8.57 -14.73
C LEU A 87 -10.46 -7.09 -14.62
N VAL A 88 -9.89 -6.55 -15.69
CA VAL A 88 -9.06 -5.35 -15.65
C VAL A 88 -9.70 -4.20 -16.42
N GLN A 89 -10.65 -4.52 -17.28
CA GLN A 89 -11.26 -3.58 -18.22
C GLN A 89 -12.79 -3.68 -18.17
N GLN A 90 -13.46 -2.56 -17.97
CA GLN A 90 -14.92 -2.44 -18.07
C GLN A 90 -15.36 -1.71 -19.35
N MET A 91 -14.65 -0.68 -19.79
CA MET A 91 -15.02 0.08 -20.99
C MET A 91 -14.55 -0.58 -22.29
N ALA A 92 -15.45 -0.72 -23.26
CA ALA A 92 -15.11 -1.22 -24.59
C ALA A 92 -14.24 -0.20 -25.36
N PRO A 93 -13.23 -0.62 -26.14
CA PRO A 93 -12.29 0.26 -26.83
C PRO A 93 -12.90 1.11 -27.99
N GLU A 94 -14.23 1.22 -28.10
CA GLU A 94 -14.91 1.91 -29.21
C GLU A 94 -15.29 3.37 -28.90
N ASP A 95 -15.09 3.86 -27.66
CA ASP A 95 -15.18 5.30 -27.38
C ASP A 95 -13.90 5.99 -27.89
N GLU A 96 -13.91 6.31 -29.20
CA GLU A 96 -12.91 7.10 -29.91
C GLU A 96 -12.74 8.47 -29.24
N GLY A 97 -11.64 8.65 -28.51
CA GLY A 97 -11.29 9.93 -27.91
C GLY A 97 -9.89 9.93 -27.32
N GLU A 98 -8.98 10.59 -28.04
CA GLU A 98 -7.61 10.98 -27.67
C GLU A 98 -6.54 9.86 -27.63
N GLU A 99 -5.60 9.93 -28.59
CA GLU A 99 -4.35 9.16 -28.68
C GLU A 99 -3.49 9.40 -27.42
N GLY A 100 -3.75 8.63 -26.36
CA GLY A 100 -3.09 8.75 -25.05
C GLY A 100 -3.99 8.32 -23.89
N ALA A 101 -5.31 8.49 -24.03
CA ALA A 101 -6.28 8.01 -23.05
C ALA A 101 -6.58 6.50 -23.17
N GLU A 102 -6.10 5.86 -24.23
CA GLU A 102 -6.32 4.44 -24.50
C GLU A 102 -5.59 3.52 -23.51
N GLU A 103 -4.38 3.89 -23.06
CA GLU A 103 -3.60 3.09 -22.10
C GLU A 103 -4.18 3.16 -20.68
N GLU A 104 -4.62 4.34 -20.23
CA GLU A 104 -5.29 4.50 -18.93
C GLU A 104 -6.65 3.80 -18.88
N ARG A 105 -7.40 3.80 -19.99
CA ARG A 105 -8.71 3.09 -20.09
C ARG A 105 -8.57 1.58 -20.13
N ARG A 106 -7.41 1.02 -20.50
CA ARG A 106 -7.18 -0.43 -20.53
C ARG A 106 -7.20 -1.09 -19.16
N PHE A 107 -7.00 -0.31 -18.09
CA PHE A 107 -6.91 -0.81 -16.72
C PHE A 107 -7.89 -0.09 -15.78
N ASP A 108 -9.02 0.39 -16.31
CA ASP A 108 -10.01 1.21 -15.60
C ASP A 108 -10.62 0.53 -14.35
N MET A 109 -10.58 -0.80 -14.27
CA MET A 109 -11.06 -1.57 -13.12
C MET A 109 -9.97 -1.89 -12.09
N VAL A 110 -8.72 -1.49 -12.33
CA VAL A 110 -7.62 -1.78 -11.42
C VAL A 110 -7.57 -0.73 -10.30
N PRO A 111 -7.82 -1.10 -9.03
CA PRO A 111 -7.81 -0.16 -7.93
C PRO A 111 -6.37 0.32 -7.66
N SER A 112 -6.12 1.61 -7.87
CA SER A 112 -4.86 2.26 -7.52
C SER A 112 -4.87 2.79 -6.08
N PRO A 113 -3.72 2.84 -5.40
CA PRO A 113 -3.62 3.47 -4.08
C PRO A 113 -3.88 4.97 -4.15
N ASP A 114 -4.72 5.49 -3.24
CA ASP A 114 -4.94 6.93 -3.11
C ASP A 114 -3.74 7.62 -2.43
N LEU A 115 -2.95 8.33 -3.22
CA LEU A 115 -1.79 9.09 -2.74
C LEU A 115 -2.15 10.48 -2.20
N ASP A 116 -3.37 10.96 -2.43
CA ASP A 116 -3.83 12.27 -1.95
C ASP A 116 -4.56 12.17 -0.60
N ASN A 117 -4.67 10.95 -0.05
CA ASN A 117 -5.23 10.73 1.27
C ASN A 117 -4.44 11.49 2.35
N PHE A 118 -5.16 12.01 3.34
CA PHE A 118 -4.58 12.76 4.45
C PHE A 118 -3.99 11.81 5.49
N VAL A 119 -2.79 12.13 5.95
CA VAL A 119 -2.07 11.37 6.97
C VAL A 119 -1.60 12.30 8.08
N PHE A 120 -1.48 11.75 9.29
CA PHE A 120 -0.81 12.43 10.40
C PHE A 120 0.69 12.25 10.23
N ALA A 121 1.41 13.37 10.15
CA ALA A 121 2.84 13.39 9.93
C ALA A 121 3.53 14.23 11.01
N ARG A 122 4.69 13.75 11.47
CA ARG A 122 5.55 14.44 12.42
C ARG A 122 6.96 14.57 11.83
N PRO A 123 7.44 15.79 11.52
CA PRO A 123 8.83 16.00 11.13
C PRO A 123 9.79 15.69 12.28
N LEU A 124 10.84 14.93 11.97
CA LEU A 124 11.92 14.60 12.91
C LEU A 124 13.02 15.66 12.91
N GLU A 125 13.10 16.46 11.85
CA GLU A 125 14.00 17.59 11.66
C GLU A 125 13.25 18.79 11.06
N ASP A 126 13.89 19.96 11.04
CA ASP A 126 13.33 21.13 10.35
C ASP A 126 13.47 20.96 8.84
N VAL A 127 12.36 20.57 8.20
CA VAL A 127 12.30 20.31 6.76
C VAL A 127 12.16 21.63 5.97
N GLY A 128 11.64 22.68 6.62
CA GLY A 128 11.40 23.99 6.02
C GLY A 128 10.07 24.04 5.26
N GLN A 129 10.02 24.90 4.24
CA GLN A 129 8.81 25.19 3.48
C GLN A 129 8.49 24.13 2.44
N LEU A 130 7.30 23.54 2.53
CA LEU A 130 6.74 22.60 1.56
C LEU A 130 5.53 23.22 0.87
N GLU A 131 5.52 23.22 -0.46
CA GLU A 131 4.35 23.62 -1.24
C GLU A 131 3.35 22.46 -1.34
N ILE A 132 2.12 22.69 -0.88
CA ILE A 132 1.02 21.74 -0.93
C ILE A 132 -0.20 22.45 -1.49
N GLY A 133 -0.61 22.09 -2.72
CA GLY A 133 -1.86 22.59 -3.31
C GLY A 133 -1.89 24.10 -3.56
N GLY A 134 -0.73 24.75 -3.70
CA GLY A 134 -0.61 26.19 -3.91
C GLY A 134 -0.37 27.00 -2.63
N ASP A 135 -0.45 26.36 -1.45
CA ASP A 135 -0.09 26.96 -0.18
C ASP A 135 1.29 26.47 0.28
N THR A 136 2.07 27.36 0.89
CA THR A 136 3.36 27.01 1.48
C THR A 136 3.21 26.79 2.99
N ILE A 137 3.58 25.61 3.47
CA ILE A 137 3.53 25.24 4.88
C ILE A 137 4.94 25.04 5.40
N ASP A 138 5.26 25.62 6.55
CA ASP A 138 6.53 25.40 7.23
C ASP A 138 6.45 24.18 8.16
N LEU A 139 7.23 23.15 7.85
CA LEU A 139 7.28 21.89 8.58
C LEU A 139 8.32 21.97 9.71
N ALA A 140 7.88 22.46 10.86
CA ALA A 140 8.69 22.58 12.05
C ALA A 140 8.89 21.22 12.75
N GLN A 141 10.09 21.02 13.28
CA GLN A 141 10.46 19.81 14.02
C GLN A 141 9.47 19.51 15.15
N SER A 142 9.14 18.22 15.33
CA SER A 142 8.27 17.70 16.41
C SER A 142 6.82 18.19 16.43
N SER A 143 6.40 19.00 15.45
CA SER A 143 5.01 19.43 15.31
C SER A 143 4.17 18.38 14.59
N LEU A 144 2.88 18.30 14.91
CA LEU A 144 1.95 17.34 14.29
C LEU A 144 1.16 18.03 13.18
N TYR A 145 1.19 17.44 11.99
CA TYR A 145 0.49 17.96 10.81
C TYR A 145 -0.48 16.94 10.24
N ILE A 146 -1.57 17.43 9.64
CA ILE A 146 -2.47 16.64 8.80
C ILE A 146 -2.26 17.11 7.37
N ILE A 147 -1.62 16.29 6.55
CA ILE A 147 -1.20 16.65 5.19
C ILE A 147 -1.43 15.48 4.24
N ARG A 148 -1.55 15.76 2.94
CA ARG A 148 -1.66 14.70 1.92
C ARG A 148 -0.38 13.88 1.87
N TYR A 149 -0.50 12.59 1.59
CA TYR A 149 0.65 11.69 1.53
C TYR A 149 1.60 12.00 0.35
N ARG A 150 1.06 12.35 -0.82
CA ARG A 150 1.84 12.54 -2.07
C ARG A 150 3.02 13.51 -1.93
N PRO A 151 2.87 14.74 -1.38
CA PRO A 151 3.99 15.67 -1.21
C PRO A 151 5.09 15.17 -0.25
N ILE A 152 4.73 14.43 0.79
CA ILE A 152 5.67 14.00 1.83
C ILE A 152 6.32 12.64 1.58
N ARG A 153 5.89 11.90 0.55
CA ARG A 153 6.42 10.55 0.25
C ARG A 153 7.95 10.49 0.18
N GLY A 154 8.58 11.54 -0.36
CA GLY A 154 10.04 11.62 -0.48
C GLY A 154 10.71 11.83 0.89
N LEU A 155 10.10 12.66 1.74
CA LEU A 155 10.56 12.94 3.10
C LEU A 155 10.39 11.73 4.02
N LEU A 156 9.33 10.93 3.80
CA LEU A 156 9.15 9.64 4.46
C LEU A 156 10.26 8.66 4.05
N GLY A 157 10.61 8.62 2.76
CA GLY A 157 11.67 7.77 2.23
C GLY A 157 13.07 8.13 2.75
N SER A 158 13.33 9.41 3.01
CA SER A 158 14.59 9.88 3.60
C SER A 158 14.65 9.77 5.13
N GLY A 159 13.52 9.49 5.79
CA GLY A 159 13.42 9.46 7.25
C GLY A 159 13.39 10.84 7.92
N ALA A 160 13.06 11.90 7.17
CA ALA A 160 12.91 13.26 7.72
C ALA A 160 11.56 13.47 8.42
N VAL A 161 10.57 12.62 8.09
CA VAL A 161 9.20 12.67 8.61
C VAL A 161 8.76 11.26 8.99
N ASP A 162 8.01 11.15 10.09
CA ASP A 162 7.34 9.92 10.52
C ASP A 162 5.82 10.04 10.39
N LEU A 163 5.17 8.93 10.04
CA LEU A 163 3.72 8.79 10.14
C LEU A 163 3.32 8.42 11.58
N VAL A 164 2.24 9.02 12.08
CA VAL A 164 1.74 8.84 13.46
C VAL A 164 0.45 8.01 13.48
#